data_AF-A0A942T8S9-F1
#
_entry.id   AF-A0A942T8S9-F1
#
_cell.length_a   1.000
_cell.length_b   1.000
_cell.length_c   1.000
_cell.angle_alpha   90.00
_cell.angle_beta   90.00
_cell.angle_gamma   90.00
#
_symmetry.space_group_name_H-M   'P 1'
#
loop_
_entity.id
_entity.type
_entity.pdbx_description
1 polymer ?
#
loop_
_entity_poly.entity_id
_entity_poly.type
_entity_poly.pdbx_seq_one_letter_code
_entity_poly.pdbx_strand_id
1 'polypeptide(L)'
;MTISKETTKKIDSIANQKVRNIVKICVEQGCQFRPHPSNPNMINLFDPIRRKNIIGDINIASERGYFTLEVKGGRFKSFRNETHDLDIDRADFEERVLKKLKG
;
A
#
# COMPACT_ATOMS: atom_id res chain seq x y z
N MET A 1 5.89 2.96 -18.44
CA MET A 1 6.33 4.14 -17.65
C MET A 1 7.66 3.79 -17.00
N THR A 2 8.68 4.64 -17.13
CA THR A 2 9.96 4.45 -16.42
C THR A 2 9.81 5.00 -15.01
N ILE A 3 9.97 4.15 -13.98
CA ILE A 3 9.96 4.58 -12.57
C ILE A 3 11.22 5.42 -12.31
N SER A 4 11.08 6.57 -11.66
CA SER A 4 12.22 7.41 -11.32
C SER A 4 13.13 6.73 -10.28
N LYS A 5 14.43 7.05 -10.28
CA LYS A 5 15.38 6.51 -9.29
C LYS A 5 14.96 6.80 -7.85
N GLU A 6 14.35 7.96 -7.61
CA GLU A 6 13.84 8.35 -6.29
C GLU A 6 12.68 7.46 -5.85
N THR A 7 11.72 7.21 -6.75
CA THR A 7 10.60 6.30 -6.50
C THR A 7 11.08 4.88 -6.24
N THR A 8 12.07 4.40 -6.99
CA THR A 8 12.69 3.09 -6.73
C THR A 8 13.30 3.01 -5.34
N LYS A 9 14.11 4.00 -4.94
CA LYS A 9 14.67 4.05 -3.58
C LYS A 9 13.60 4.02 -2.49
N LYS A 10 12.48 4.70 -2.72
CA LYS A 10 11.35 4.73 -1.78
C LYS A 10 10.59 3.40 -1.70
N ILE A 11 10.50 2.66 -2.81
CA ILE A 11 9.99 1.28 -2.80
C ILE A 11 10.94 0.40 -1.99
N ASP A 12 12.24 0.46 -2.30
CA ASP A 12 13.26 -0.38 -1.66
C ASP A 12 13.40 -0.11 -0.15
N SER A 13 13.06 1.09 0.31
CA SER A 13 13.08 1.44 1.75
C SER A 13 11.92 0.85 2.55
N ILE A 14 10.92 0.22 1.92
CA ILE A 14 9.83 -0.46 2.63
C ILE A 14 10.37 -1.77 3.23
N ALA A 15 10.37 -1.88 4.55
CA ALA A 15 10.97 -3.00 5.28
C ALA A 15 10.31 -4.35 4.99
N ASN A 16 8.98 -4.41 5.00
CA ASN A 16 8.25 -5.65 4.75
C ASN A 16 8.19 -5.99 3.25
N GLN A 17 8.69 -7.17 2.87
CA GLN A 17 8.77 -7.59 1.47
C GLN A 17 7.40 -7.68 0.76
N LYS A 18 6.36 -8.18 1.44
CA LYS A 18 5.03 -8.31 0.84
C LYS A 18 4.39 -6.94 0.57
N VAL A 19 4.52 -6.02 1.52
CA VAL A 19 4.07 -4.63 1.33
C VAL A 19 4.86 -3.97 0.20
N ARG A 20 6.18 -4.16 0.16
CA ARG A 20 7.05 -3.65 -0.90
C ARG A 20 6.59 -4.10 -2.29
N ASN A 21 6.30 -5.39 -2.46
CA ASN A 21 5.83 -5.96 -3.72
C ASN A 21 4.49 -5.37 -4.17
N ILE A 22 3.51 -5.26 -3.26
CA ILE A 22 2.21 -4.65 -3.55
C ILE A 22 2.40 -3.21 -4.02
N VAL A 23 3.19 -2.41 -3.27
CA VAL A 23 3.47 -1.01 -3.63
C VAL A 23 4.17 -0.91 -4.98
N LYS A 24 5.17 -1.76 -5.24
CA LYS A 24 5.88 -1.81 -6.51
C LYS A 24 4.92 -2.01 -7.68
N ILE A 25 4.06 -3.03 -7.59
CA ILE A 25 3.07 -3.35 -8.65
C ILE A 25 2.12 -2.18 -8.88
N CYS A 26 1.63 -1.54 -7.81
CA CYS A 26 0.73 -0.40 -7.93
C CYS A 26 1.44 0.82 -8.57
N VAL A 27 2.69 1.09 -8.21
CA VAL A 27 3.49 2.18 -8.82
C VAL A 27 3.79 1.90 -10.29
N GLU A 28 4.09 0.65 -10.65
CA GLU A 28 4.26 0.21 -12.05
C GLU A 28 2.98 0.43 -12.88
N GLN A 29 1.80 0.36 -12.24
CA GLN A 29 0.50 0.66 -12.83
C GLN A 29 0.15 2.17 -12.85
N GLY A 30 1.06 3.03 -12.39
CA GLY A 30 0.90 4.50 -12.42
C GLY A 30 0.43 5.13 -11.12
N CYS A 31 0.35 4.37 -10.01
CA CYS A 31 0.07 4.95 -8.70
C CYS A 31 1.26 5.78 -8.20
N GLN A 32 0.96 6.78 -7.38
CA GLN A 32 1.91 7.77 -6.90
C GLN A 32 2.02 7.76 -5.38
N PHE A 33 3.23 7.89 -4.86
CA PHE A 33 3.43 8.13 -3.44
C PHE A 33 2.91 9.51 -3.04
N ARG A 34 2.16 9.58 -1.95
CA ARG A 34 1.81 10.82 -1.26
C ARG A 34 2.30 10.79 0.19
N PRO A 35 2.88 11.89 0.70
CA PRO A 35 3.15 12.01 2.13
C PRO A 35 1.86 11.83 2.94
N HIS A 36 1.95 11.21 4.11
CA HIS A 36 0.84 11.21 5.06
C HIS A 36 0.75 12.60 5.72
N PRO A 37 -0.45 13.21 5.83
CA PRO A 37 -0.61 14.61 6.23
C PRO A 37 -0.18 14.91 7.68
N SER A 38 -0.18 13.90 8.54
CA SER A 38 0.04 14.07 9.98
C SER A 38 1.17 13.20 10.56
N ASN A 39 1.82 12.38 9.73
CA ASN A 39 2.84 11.43 10.21
C ASN A 39 3.93 11.26 9.14
N PRO A 40 5.14 11.81 9.34
CA PRO A 40 6.20 11.76 8.34
C PRO A 40 6.75 10.34 8.11
N ASN A 41 6.51 9.40 9.04
CA ASN A 41 6.96 8.01 8.93
C ASN A 41 5.98 7.13 8.13
N MET A 42 4.85 7.71 7.71
CA MET A 42 3.83 7.02 6.93
C MET A 42 3.68 7.65 5.55
N ILE A 43 3.31 6.82 4.59
CA ILE A 43 3.01 7.25 3.23
C ILE A 43 1.68 6.67 2.76
N ASN A 44 1.05 7.37 1.84
CA ASN A 44 -0.15 6.92 1.15
C ASN A 44 0.19 6.59 -0.30
N LEU A 45 -0.58 5.68 -0.90
CA LEU A 45 -0.51 5.38 -2.32
C LEU A 45 -1.77 5.88 -3.02
N PHE A 46 -1.58 6.82 -3.93
CA PHE A 46 -2.63 7.54 -4.64
C PHE A 46 -2.76 7.02 -6.07
N ASP A 47 -3.97 6.69 -6.48
CA ASP A 47 -4.31 6.36 -7.86
C ASP A 47 -4.81 7.63 -8.57
N PRO A 48 -4.05 8.16 -9.55
CA PRO A 48 -4.44 9.36 -10.28
C PRO A 48 -5.64 9.15 -11.23
N ILE A 49 -5.87 7.93 -11.70
CA ILE A 49 -7.01 7.59 -12.57
C ILE A 49 -8.30 7.63 -11.74
N ARG A 50 -8.28 7.00 -10.56
CA ARG A 50 -9.42 6.96 -9.64
C ARG A 50 -9.53 8.21 -8.76
N ARG A 51 -8.54 9.11 -8.81
CA ARG A 51 -8.42 10.35 -8.01
C ARG A 51 -8.57 10.12 -6.51
N LYS A 52 -8.09 8.99 -5.99
CA LYS A 52 -8.18 8.65 -4.56
C LYS A 52 -6.96 7.90 -4.06
N ASN A 53 -6.75 7.92 -2.74
CA ASN A 53 -5.83 6.98 -2.11
C ASN A 53 -6.41 5.57 -2.24
N ILE A 54 -5.58 4.60 -2.62
CA ILE A 54 -5.95 3.18 -2.72
C ILE A 54 -5.33 2.35 -1.59
N ILE A 55 -4.21 2.83 -1.03
CA ILE A 55 -3.57 2.30 0.17
C ILE A 55 -3.22 3.49 1.06
N GLY A 56 -3.59 3.43 2.34
CA GLY A 56 -3.27 4.44 3.34
C GLY A 56 -2.23 3.95 4.34
N ASP A 57 -1.68 4.89 5.10
CA ASP A 57 -0.91 4.67 6.33
C ASP A 57 0.19 3.61 6.23
N ILE A 58 0.86 3.50 5.08
CA ILE A 58 1.94 2.55 4.87
C ILE A 58 3.10 2.96 5.77
N ASN A 59 3.40 2.16 6.79
CA ASN A 59 4.57 2.38 7.63
C ASN A 59 5.78 1.73 6.96
N ILE A 60 6.65 2.56 6.38
CA ILE A 60 7.84 2.11 5.63
C ILE A 60 8.82 1.30 6.49
N ALA A 61 8.90 1.59 7.79
CA ALA A 61 9.84 0.94 8.71
C ALA A 61 9.26 -0.32 9.39
N SER A 62 7.97 -0.62 9.20
CA SER A 62 7.33 -1.75 9.86
C SER A 62 7.73 -3.08 9.21
N GLU A 63 8.62 -3.83 9.87
CA GLU A 63 8.98 -5.20 9.46
C GLU A 63 7.78 -6.14 9.40
N ARG A 64 6.80 -5.93 10.29
CA ARG A 64 5.55 -6.71 10.34
C ARG A 64 4.58 -6.39 9.19
N GLY A 65 4.88 -5.36 8.39
CA GLY A 65 3.98 -4.79 7.40
C GLY A 65 2.79 -4.09 8.06
N TYR A 66 2.63 -2.79 7.83
CA TYR A 66 1.44 -2.06 8.31
C TYR A 66 0.99 -1.11 7.22
N PHE A 67 -0.31 -1.17 6.90
CA PHE A 67 -1.00 -0.25 6.00
C PHE A 67 -2.52 -0.35 6.23
N THR A 68 -3.26 0.60 5.69
CA THR A 68 -4.72 0.60 5.68
C THR A 68 -5.24 0.46 4.25
N LEU A 69 -6.39 -0.22 4.11
CA LEU A 69 -7.11 -0.34 2.84
C LEU A 69 -8.50 0.24 3.00
N GLU A 70 -9.01 0.81 1.92
CA GLU A 70 -10.41 1.20 1.84
C GLU A 70 -11.31 -0.06 1.90
N VAL A 71 -12.34 -0.02 2.74
CA VAL A 71 -13.40 -1.02 2.81
C VAL A 71 -14.73 -0.42 2.31
N LYS A 72 -15.76 -1.26 2.17
CA LYS A 72 -17.11 -0.80 1.79
C LYS A 72 -17.53 0.39 2.68
N GLY A 73 -17.97 1.47 2.05
CA GLY A 73 -18.34 2.71 2.74
C GLY A 73 -17.22 3.75 2.87
N GLY A 74 -16.09 3.58 2.19
CA GLY A 74 -15.04 4.61 2.06
C GLY A 74 -14.12 4.76 3.27
N ARG A 75 -14.29 3.92 4.29
CA ARG A 75 -13.44 3.92 5.48
C ARG A 75 -12.16 3.15 5.22
N PHE A 76 -11.03 3.68 5.68
CA PHE A 76 -9.76 2.96 5.69
C PHE A 76 -9.66 2.14 6.98
N LYS A 77 -9.34 0.86 6.85
CA LYS A 77 -9.13 -0.04 7.98
C LYS A 77 -7.76 -0.66 7.92
N SER A 78 -7.14 -0.84 9.08
CA SER A 78 -5.90 -1.61 9.17
C SER A 78 -6.16 -3.05 8.75
N PHE A 79 -5.27 -3.60 7.92
CA PHE A 79 -5.43 -4.99 7.48
C PHE A 79 -5.26 -5.96 8.66
N ARG A 80 -4.43 -5.59 9.66
CA ARG A 80 -4.04 -6.47 10.76
C ARG A 80 -5.13 -6.72 11.80
N ASN A 81 -6.04 -5.77 12.00
CA ASN A 81 -7.01 -5.85 13.11
C ASN A 81 -8.46 -6.05 12.64
N GLU A 82 -8.84 -5.61 11.44
CA GLU A 82 -10.27 -5.46 11.12
C GLU A 82 -10.69 -5.96 9.74
N THR A 83 -9.75 -6.43 8.93
CA THR A 83 -10.06 -7.09 7.67
C THR A 83 -9.83 -8.59 7.87
N HIS A 84 -10.82 -9.28 8.44
CA HIS A 84 -10.77 -10.73 8.80
C HIS A 84 -10.28 -11.67 7.68
N ASP A 85 -10.18 -11.16 6.46
CA ASP A 85 -9.77 -11.85 5.25
C ASP A 85 -8.36 -11.49 4.74
N LEU A 86 -7.57 -10.66 5.41
CA LEU A 86 -6.23 -10.29 4.92
C LEU A 86 -5.18 -10.51 6.01
N ASP A 87 -4.66 -11.73 6.04
CA ASP A 87 -3.53 -12.10 6.89
C ASP A 87 -2.22 -12.04 6.08
N ILE A 88 -1.29 -11.19 6.53
CA ILE A 88 0.00 -10.97 5.87
C ILE A 88 0.89 -12.19 5.88
N ASP A 89 0.69 -13.14 6.79
CA ASP A 89 1.51 -14.34 6.87
C ASP A 89 1.11 -15.38 5.81
N ARG A 90 -0.11 -15.28 5.25
CA ARG A 90 -0.59 -16.16 4.18
C ARG A 90 0.19 -15.98 2.87
N ALA A 91 0.37 -17.07 2.13
CA ALA A 91 1.05 -17.06 0.84
C ALA A 91 0.27 -16.27 -0.24
N ASP A 92 -1.06 -16.28 -0.17
CA ASP A 92 -1.96 -15.60 -1.12
C ASP A 92 -2.22 -14.11 -0.78
N PHE A 93 -1.54 -13.57 0.22
CA PHE A 93 -1.81 -12.23 0.74
C PHE A 93 -1.72 -11.14 -0.33
N GLU A 94 -0.62 -11.08 -1.08
CA GLU A 94 -0.38 -10.04 -2.09
C GLU A 94 -1.46 -10.08 -3.18
N GLU A 95 -1.80 -11.28 -3.65
CA GLU A 95 -2.84 -11.49 -4.66
C GLU A 95 -4.20 -11.01 -4.15
N ARG A 96 -4.57 -11.35 -2.90
CA ARG A 96 -5.84 -10.92 -2.31
C ARG A 96 -5.92 -9.41 -2.14
N VAL A 97 -4.84 -8.77 -1.72
CA VAL A 97 -4.76 -7.30 -1.65
C VAL A 97 -4.94 -6.69 -3.03
N LEU A 98 -4.17 -7.14 -4.03
CA LEU A 98 -4.24 -6.62 -5.40
C LEU A 98 -5.63 -6.84 -6.03
N LYS A 99 -6.28 -7.99 -5.80
CA LYS A 99 -7.67 -8.24 -6.23
C LYS A 99 -8.64 -7.24 -5.62
N LYS A 100 -8.48 -6.92 -4.33
CA LYS A 100 -9.31 -5.93 -3.64
C LYS A 100 -9.08 -4.51 -4.18
N LEU A 101 -7.84 -4.17 -4.53
CA LEU A 101 -7.50 -2.88 -5.14
C LEU A 101 -8.06 -2.74 -6.56
N LYS A 102 -8.15 -3.83 -7.31
CA LYS A 102 -8.76 -3.87 -8.66
C LYS A 102 -10.28 -3.74 -8.69
N GLY A 103 -10.94 -3.74 -7.52
CA GLY A 103 -12.40 -3.68 -7.36
C GLY A 103 -13.08 -2.73 -8.33
#